data_AF-A0A0P7XIF8-F1
#
_entry.id   AF-A0A0P7XIF8-F1
#
_cell.length_a   1.000
_cell.length_b   1.000
_cell.length_c   1.000
_cell.angle_alpha   90.00
_cell.angle_beta   90.00
_cell.angle_gamma   90.00
#
_symmetry.space_group_name_H-M   'P 1'
#
loop_
_entity.id
_entity.type
_entity.pdbx_description
1 polymer ?
#
loop_
_entity_poly.entity_id
_entity_poly.type
_entity_poly.pdbx_seq_one_letter_code
_entity_poly.pdbx_strand_id
1 'polypeptide(L)' 'MARSRLDRDLDRALLDQDQRRRVEETLGDMPRDALSALVGYGLHDSDIARYHGLPRQLVTELRELWQIPPNP' A
#
# COMPACT_ATOMS: atom_id res chain seq x y z
N MET A 1 -10.80 -10.39 -20.24
CA MET A 1 -9.87 -9.34 -19.79
C MET A 1 -9.15 -9.83 -18.56
N ALA A 2 -7.82 -9.87 -18.56
CA ALA A 2 -7.05 -10.30 -17.39
C ALA A 2 -7.15 -9.20 -16.32
N ARG A 3 -7.60 -9.54 -15.10
CA ARG A 3 -7.50 -8.65 -13.95
C ARG A 3 -6.03 -8.31 -13.71
N SER A 4 -5.70 -7.02 -13.62
CA SER A 4 -4.35 -6.56 -13.30
C SER A 4 -3.91 -7.10 -11.93
N ARG A 5 -2.60 -7.26 -11.70
CA ARG A 5 -2.09 -7.65 -10.37
C ARG A 5 -2.51 -6.66 -9.30
N LEU A 6 -2.48 -5.36 -9.63
CA LEU A 6 -3.05 -4.27 -8.84
C LEU A 6 -4.48 -4.55 -8.36
N ASP A 7 -5.37 -4.95 -9.27
CA ASP A 7 -6.77 -5.27 -8.91
C ASP A 7 -6.87 -6.44 -7.94
N ARG A 8 -5.97 -7.44 -8.02
CA ARG A 8 -5.97 -8.57 -7.08
C ARG A 8 -5.48 -8.18 -5.70
N ASP A 9 -4.46 -7.34 -5.62
CA ASP A 9 -3.91 -6.88 -4.35
C ASP A 9 -4.85 -5.89 -3.65
N LEU A 10 -5.63 -5.12 -4.42
CA LEU A 10 -6.58 -4.13 -3.92
C LEU A 10 -8.04 -4.62 -3.89
N ASP A 11 -8.38 -5.81 -4.40
CA ASP A 11 -9.78 -6.36 -4.38
C ASP A 11 -10.25 -6.68 -2.95
N ARG A 12 -9.33 -6.91 -2.02
CA ARG A 12 -9.64 -7.12 -0.59
C ARG A 12 -9.55 -5.86 0.25
N ALA A 13 -8.97 -4.79 -0.28
CA ALA A 13 -8.91 -3.50 0.39
C ALA A 13 -10.21 -2.75 0.04
N LEU A 14 -10.98 -2.31 1.04
CA LEU A 14 -12.19 -1.51 0.85
C LEU A 14 -11.83 -0.05 0.49
N LEU A 15 -11.09 0.12 -0.61
CA LEU A 15 -10.63 1.42 -1.07
C LEU A 15 -11.67 2.09 -1.96
N ASP A 16 -11.85 3.39 -1.80
CA ASP A 16 -12.53 4.20 -2.79
C ASP A 16 -11.64 4.40 -4.06
N GLN A 17 -12.21 4.95 -5.12
CA GLN A 17 -11.48 5.15 -6.39
C GLN A 17 -10.31 6.13 -6.25
N ASP A 18 -10.42 7.14 -5.38
CA ASP A 18 -9.36 8.13 -5.17
C ASP A 18 -8.19 7.51 -4.41
N GLN A 19 -8.47 6.68 -3.41
CA GLN A 19 -7.49 5.90 -2.67
C GLN A 19 -6.78 4.89 -3.57
N ARG A 20 -7.53 4.17 -4.44
CA ARG A 20 -6.92 3.27 -5.44
C ARG A 20 -5.97 4.02 -6.36
N ARG A 21 -6.41 5.16 -6.92
CA ARG A 21 -5.58 5.97 -7.80
C ARG A 21 -4.31 6.45 -7.09
N ARG A 22 -4.43 6.94 -5.86
CA ARG A 22 -3.26 7.39 -5.09
C ARG A 22 -2.29 6.25 -4.80
N VAL A 23 -2.78 5.06 -4.44
CA VAL A 23 -1.94 3.87 -4.23
C VAL A 23 -1.23 3.47 -5.51
N GLU A 24 -1.92 3.47 -6.65
CA GLU A 24 -1.33 3.20 -7.96
C GLU A 24 -0.28 4.25 -8.37
N GLU A 25 -0.56 5.54 -8.20
CA GLU A 25 0.37 6.63 -8.51
C GLU A 25 1.62 6.63 -7.62
N THR A 26 1.51 6.13 -6.38
CA THR A 26 2.60 6.20 -5.39
C THR A 26 3.38 4.92 -5.23
N LEU A 27 2.70 3.77 -5.18
CA LEU A 27 3.29 2.45 -4.98
C LEU A 27 3.38 1.65 -6.29
N GLY A 28 2.82 2.17 -7.39
CA GLY A 28 2.90 1.59 -8.71
C GLY A 28 2.02 0.36 -8.91
N ASP A 29 2.30 -0.39 -9.97
CA ASP A 29 1.55 -1.59 -10.39
C ASP A 29 1.67 -2.78 -9.41
N MET A 30 2.61 -2.70 -8.46
CA MET A 30 2.92 -3.76 -7.48
C MET A 30 2.94 -3.17 -6.07
N PRO A 31 1.80 -2.67 -5.57
CA PRO A 31 1.77 -1.87 -4.35
C PRO A 31 2.15 -2.68 -3.10
N ARG A 32 1.89 -4.00 -3.11
CA ARG A 32 2.30 -4.91 -2.04
C ARG A 32 3.82 -5.04 -1.93
N ASP A 33 4.50 -5.27 -3.05
CA ASP A 33 5.95 -5.43 -3.08
C ASP A 33 6.65 -4.11 -2.74
N ALA A 34 6.11 -3.00 -3.24
CA ALA A 34 6.57 -1.66 -2.89
C ALA A 34 6.44 -1.39 -1.39
N LEU A 35 5.27 -1.65 -0.79
CA LEU A 35 5.06 -1.45 0.65
C LEU A 35 5.98 -2.36 1.47
N SER A 36 6.15 -3.61 1.07
CA SER A 36 7.07 -4.55 1.75
C SER A 36 8.52 -4.08 1.68
N ALA A 37 8.95 -3.52 0.54
CA ALA A 37 10.29 -2.99 0.38
C ALA A 37 10.51 -1.75 1.26
N LEU A 38 9.55 -0.81 1.29
CA LEU A 38 9.62 0.40 2.11
C LEU A 38 9.77 0.06 3.60
N VAL A 39 8.97 -0.89 4.09
CA VAL A 39 9.10 -1.37 5.48
C VAL A 39 10.43 -2.10 5.69
N GLY A 40 10.88 -2.90 4.72
CA GLY A 40 12.21 -3.55 4.75
C GLY A 40 13.39 -2.57 4.78
N TYR A 41 13.21 -1.35 4.28
CA TYR A 41 14.17 -0.25 4.41
C TYR A 41 14.12 0.47 5.76
N GLY A 42 13.24 0.05 6.67
CA GLY A 42 13.10 0.62 8.01
C GLY A 42 12.16 1.83 8.09
N LEU A 43 11.31 2.04 7.10
CA LEU A 43 10.28 3.09 7.15
C LEU A 43 9.09 2.63 7.99
N HIS A 44 8.61 3.48 8.90
CA HIS A 44 7.35 3.24 9.60
C HIS A 44 6.16 3.68 8.73
N ASP A 45 4.96 3.16 9.05
CA ASP A 45 3.71 3.54 8.38
C ASP A 45 3.51 5.07 8.32
N SER A 46 3.95 5.81 9.36
CA SER A 46 3.90 7.27 9.38
C SER A 46 4.85 7.94 8.38
N ASP A 47 6.02 7.36 8.15
CA ASP A 47 6.99 7.89 7.20
C ASP A 47 6.51 7.64 5.78
N ILE A 48 6.07 6.40 5.50
CA ILE A 48 5.50 6.01 4.21
C ILE A 48 4.29 6.90 3.89
N ALA A 49 3.37 7.07 4.84
CA ALA A 49 2.22 7.95 4.70
C ALA A 49 2.62 9.39 4.36
N ARG A 50 3.62 9.93 5.07
CA ARG A 50 4.11 11.29 4.84
C ARG A 50 4.79 11.46 3.49
N TYR A 51 5.64 10.50 3.09
CA TYR A 51 6.38 10.56 1.83
C TYR A 51 5.46 10.43 0.62
N HIS A 52 4.44 9.59 0.71
CA HIS A 52 3.54 9.29 -0.39
C HIS A 52 2.21 10.07 -0.34
N GLY A 53 2.01 10.93 0.66
CA GLY A 53 0.75 11.69 0.81
C GLY A 53 -0.47 10.81 1.03
N LEU A 54 -0.26 9.63 1.62
CA LEU A 54 -1.31 8.66 1.93
C LEU A 54 -1.78 8.84 3.39
N PRO A 55 -3.05 8.56 3.70
CA PRO A 55 -3.47 8.44 5.09
C PRO A 55 -2.65 7.36 5.80
N ARG A 56 -2.12 7.65 6.99
CA ARG A 56 -1.39 6.65 7.80
C ARG A 56 -2.21 5.38 8.03
N GLN A 57 -3.50 5.56 8.34
CA GLN A 57 -4.40 4.44 8.55
C GLN A 57 -4.52 3.54 7.32
N LEU A 58 -4.56 4.13 6.10
CA LEU A 58 -4.56 3.38 4.86
C LEU A 58 -3.29 2.53 4.71
N VAL A 59 -2.11 3.11 4.99
CA VAL A 59 -0.84 2.37 4.94
C VAL A 59 -0.85 1.20 5.93
N THR A 60 -1.32 1.43 7.15
CA THR A 60 -1.47 0.38 8.18
C THR A 60 -2.44 -0.72 7.74
N GLU A 61 -3.60 -0.37 7.19
CA GLU A 61 -4.59 -1.33 6.70
C GLU A 61 -4.05 -2.18 5.54
N LEU A 62 -3.33 -1.57 4.59
CA LEU A 62 -2.69 -2.30 3.49
C LEU A 62 -1.60 -3.24 4.01
N ARG A 63 -0.78 -2.76 4.96
CA ARG A 63 0.25 -3.57 5.62
C ARG A 63 -0.35 -4.78 6.31
N GLU A 64 -1.42 -4.59 7.08
CA GLU A 64 -2.12 -5.68 7.78
C GLU A 64 -2.81 -6.65 6.83
N LEU A 65 -3.48 -6.13 5.80
CA LEU A 65 -4.12 -6.92 4.76
C LEU A 65 -3.14 -7.87 4.07
N TRP A 66 -1.93 -7.39 3.79
CA TRP A 66 -0.88 -8.15 3.12
C TRP A 66 0.06 -8.88 4.08
N GLN A 67 -0.22 -8.82 5.39
CA GLN A 67 0.55 -9.45 6.46
C GLN A 67 2.03 -9.06 6.46
N ILE A 68 2.30 -7.79 6.15
CA ILE A 68 3.65 -7.21 6.22
C ILE A 68 3.92 -6.83 7.70
N PRO A 69 4.99 -7.34 8.33
CA PRO A 69 5.30 -7.00 9.72
C PRO A 69 5.64 -5.51 9.81
N PRO A 70 5.22 -4.78 10.85
CA PRO A 70 5.62 -3.39 11.03
C PRO A 70 7.12 -3.31 11.32
N ASN A 71 7.74 -2.19 10.94
CA ASN A 71 9.09 -1.89 11.39
C ASN A 71 9.06 -1.64 12.92
N PRO A 72 9.93 -2.31 13.71
CA PRO A 72 9.97 -2.18 15.17
C PRO A 72 10.34 -0.79 15.67
#